data_AF-W7RJY8-F1
#
_entry.id   AF-W7RJY8-F1
#
_cell.length_a   1.000
_cell.length_b   1.000
_cell.length_c   1.000
_cell.angle_alpha   90.00
_cell.angle_beta   90.00
_cell.angle_gamma   90.00
#
_symmetry.space_group_name_H-M   'P 1'
#
loop_
_entity.id
_entity.type
_entity.pdbx_description
1 polymer ?
#
loop_
_entity_poly.entity_id
_entity_poly.type
_entity_poly.pdbx_seq_one_letter_code
_entity_poly.pdbx_strand_id
1 'polypeptide(L)'
;MLLFQKKIDVREEDIFSELHHFLLRKNNRYLTNEEVVTLTGVSSELLYKWVKAGKLKNSIFPNLGAPCERCGQITQAKICVSCSSSIIGTLNQEEKDRAWFNQIQRNHVRASTYHYK
;
A
#
# COMPACT_ATOMS: atom_id res chain seq x y z
N MET A 1 9.03 -7.52 15.50
CA MET A 1 8.81 -7.66 14.05
C MET A 1 9.97 -6.99 13.31
N LEU A 2 11.01 -7.75 12.99
CA LEU A 2 12.22 -7.26 12.30
C LEU A 2 12.41 -8.11 11.05
N LEU A 3 11.84 -7.69 9.91
CA LEU A 3 12.03 -8.40 8.64
C LEU A 3 12.18 -7.44 7.46
N PHE A 4 12.89 -6.33 7.58
CA PHE A 4 13.35 -5.58 6.39
C PHE A 4 14.69 -4.88 6.58
N GLN A 5 15.57 -5.40 7.44
CA GLN A 5 16.98 -5.02 7.42
C GLN A 5 17.75 -6.03 6.57
N LYS A 6 17.34 -6.19 5.29
CA LYS A 6 18.22 -6.83 4.31
C LYS A 6 19.37 -5.86 4.08
N LYS A 7 20.55 -6.18 4.62
CA LYS A 7 21.82 -5.60 4.17
C LYS A 7 21.78 -5.60 2.64
N ILE A 8 21.88 -4.42 2.06
CA ILE A 8 22.05 -4.26 0.63
C ILE A 8 23.51 -4.61 0.36
N ASP A 9 23.71 -5.52 -0.58
CA ASP A 9 25.05 -5.95 -0.99
C ASP A 9 25.64 -4.83 -1.86
N VAL A 10 26.95 -4.58 -1.78
CA VAL A 10 27.60 -3.41 -2.44
C VAL A 10 27.23 -3.29 -3.92
N ARG A 11 27.04 -4.43 -4.59
CA ARG A 11 26.62 -4.53 -5.99
C ARG A 11 25.21 -3.99 -6.26
N GLU A 12 24.28 -4.11 -5.31
CA GLU A 12 22.92 -3.60 -5.45
C GLU A 12 22.88 -2.06 -5.34
N GLU A 13 23.78 -1.45 -4.55
CA GLU A 13 23.92 0.02 -4.51
C GLU A 13 24.41 0.59 -5.84
N ASP A 14 25.40 -0.04 -6.46
CA ASP A 14 25.97 0.41 -7.72
C ASP A 14 24.91 0.38 -8.85
N ILE A 15 24.18 -0.74 -8.96
CA ILE A 15 23.08 -0.88 -9.92
C ILE A 15 21.99 0.17 -9.65
N PHE A 16 21.64 0.40 -8.37
CA PHE A 16 20.66 1.42 -8.02
C PHE A 16 21.12 2.82 -8.45
N SER A 17 22.39 3.15 -8.25
CA SER A 17 22.96 4.45 -8.63
C SER A 17 22.84 4.70 -10.14
N GLU A 18 23.23 3.71 -10.96
CA GLU A 18 23.11 3.79 -12.42
C GLU A 18 21.66 3.96 -12.87
N LEU A 19 20.76 3.15 -12.29
CA LEU A 19 19.33 3.20 -12.61
C LEU A 19 18.72 4.54 -12.18
N HIS A 20 19.10 5.06 -11.01
CA HIS A 20 18.64 6.36 -10.52
C HIS A 20 19.09 7.50 -11.43
N HIS A 21 20.35 7.49 -11.88
CA HIS A 21 20.85 8.45 -12.87
C HIS A 21 20.13 8.33 -14.21
N PHE A 22 19.80 7.12 -14.64
CA PHE A 22 19.01 6.88 -15.86
C PHE A 22 17.60 7.46 -15.75
N LEU A 23 16.91 7.24 -14.63
CA LEU A 23 15.53 7.70 -14.41
C LEU A 23 15.42 9.22 -14.23
N LEU A 24 16.46 9.89 -13.73
CA LEU A 24 16.47 11.35 -13.56
C LEU A 24 16.43 12.13 -14.88
N ARG A 25 16.72 11.49 -16.02
CA ARG A 25 16.58 12.14 -17.34
C ARG A 25 15.11 12.49 -17.59
N LYS A 26 14.87 13.66 -18.19
CA LYS A 26 13.53 14.28 -18.32
C LYS A 26 12.48 13.33 -18.92
N ASN A 27 12.84 12.58 -19.96
CA ASN A 27 11.95 11.63 -20.64
C ASN A 27 11.74 10.33 -19.85
N ASN A 28 12.70 9.93 -19.03
CA ASN A 28 12.71 8.64 -18.36
C ASN A 28 11.90 8.62 -17.05
N ARG A 29 11.45 9.78 -16.57
CA ARG A 29 10.67 9.93 -15.32
C ARG A 29 9.27 9.31 -15.41
N TYR A 30 8.73 9.20 -16.61
CA TYR A 30 7.40 8.65 -16.87
C TYR A 30 7.44 7.20 -17.36
N LEU A 31 8.60 6.54 -17.30
CA LEU A 31 8.68 5.14 -17.69
C LEU A 31 7.89 4.26 -16.72
N THR A 32 7.23 3.26 -17.27
CA THR A 32 6.57 2.18 -16.55
C THR A 32 7.58 1.16 -16.05
N ASN A 33 7.18 0.33 -15.10
CA ASN A 33 8.03 -0.76 -14.59
C ASN A 33 8.58 -1.65 -15.71
N GLU A 34 7.76 -1.98 -16.71
CA GLU A 34 8.15 -2.86 -17.83
C GLU A 34 9.17 -2.18 -18.77
N GLU A 35 8.96 -0.91 -19.07
CA GLU A 35 9.89 -0.13 -19.90
C GLU A 35 11.24 0.05 -19.21
N VAL A 36 11.25 0.26 -17.89
CA VAL A 36 12.50 0.34 -17.13
C VAL A 36 13.25 -0.99 -17.18
N VAL A 37 12.57 -2.12 -16.96
CA VAL A 37 13.16 -3.47 -17.01
C VAL A 37 13.75 -3.76 -18.39
N THR A 38 13.04 -3.39 -19.45
CA THR A 38 13.49 -3.60 -20.84
C THR A 38 14.66 -2.70 -21.24
N LEU A 39 14.68 -1.43 -20.81
CA LEU A 39 15.75 -0.48 -21.16
C LEU A 39 17.01 -0.63 -20.32
N THR A 40 16.88 -0.95 -19.03
CA THR A 40 18.02 -1.08 -18.12
C THR A 40 18.46 -2.53 -17.90
N GLY A 41 17.63 -3.52 -18.26
CA GLY A 41 17.92 -4.94 -18.02
C GLY A 41 17.85 -5.35 -16.55
N VAL A 42 17.41 -4.46 -15.66
CA VAL A 42 17.32 -4.74 -14.22
C VAL A 42 16.11 -5.63 -13.94
N SER A 43 16.26 -6.59 -13.04
CA SER A 43 15.16 -7.46 -12.61
C SER A 43 14.00 -6.65 -12.01
N SER A 44 12.76 -7.01 -12.39
CA SER A 44 11.53 -6.44 -11.82
C SER A 44 11.45 -6.60 -10.30
N GLU A 45 12.02 -7.67 -9.75
CA GLU A 45 12.06 -7.91 -8.30
C GLU A 45 12.89 -6.88 -7.56
N LEU A 46 14.04 -6.47 -8.13
CA LEU A 46 14.90 -5.44 -7.55
C LEU A 46 14.22 -4.07 -7.59
N LEU A 47 13.55 -3.78 -8.71
CA LEU A 47 12.76 -2.56 -8.85
C LEU A 47 11.67 -2.48 -7.77
N TYR A 48 10.92 -3.56 -7.57
CA TYR A 48 9.91 -3.64 -6.51
C TYR A 48 10.51 -3.51 -5.11
N LYS A 49 11.70 -4.07 -4.86
CA LYS A 49 12.41 -3.94 -3.59
C LYS A 49 12.73 -2.48 -3.28
N TRP A 50 13.22 -1.71 -4.25
CA TRP A 50 13.55 -0.29 -4.03
C TRP A 50 12.32 0.60 -3.89
N VAL A 51 11.24 0.31 -4.63
CA VAL A 51 9.96 0.99 -4.43
C VAL A 51 9.41 0.71 -3.04
N LYS A 52 9.40 -0.56 -2.59
CA LYS A 52 8.96 -0.94 -1.24
C LYS A 52 9.84 -0.35 -0.14
N ALA A 53 11.14 -0.19 -0.38
CA ALA A 53 12.06 0.47 0.53
C ALA A 53 11.88 2.00 0.57
N GLY A 54 11.11 2.59 -0.35
CA GLY A 54 10.89 4.04 -0.43
C GLY A 54 12.07 4.83 -1.01
N LYS A 55 13.03 4.16 -1.68
CA LYS A 55 14.17 4.83 -2.33
C LYS A 55 13.74 5.63 -3.56
N LEU A 56 12.69 5.18 -4.25
CA LEU A 56 12.12 5.86 -5.42
C LEU A 56 10.89 6.65 -4.97
N LYS A 57 10.97 7.99 -5.06
CA LYS A 57 9.88 8.88 -4.64
C LYS A 57 8.81 9.00 -5.71
N ASN A 58 7.57 8.77 -5.31
CA ASN A 58 6.36 8.88 -6.14
C ASN A 58 6.23 10.23 -6.86
N SER A 59 6.64 11.32 -6.19
CA SER A 59 6.57 12.68 -6.76
C SER A 59 7.44 12.87 -7.99
N ILE A 60 8.52 12.08 -8.13
CA ILE A 60 9.47 12.18 -9.24
C ILE A 60 9.14 11.11 -10.30
N PHE A 61 8.69 9.94 -9.85
CA PHE A 61 8.46 8.76 -10.68
C PHE A 61 7.00 8.30 -10.56
N PRO A 62 6.05 8.96 -11.26
CA PRO A 62 4.62 8.67 -11.12
C PRO A 62 4.20 7.29 -11.64
N ASN A 63 4.92 6.74 -12.63
CA ASN A 63 4.55 5.48 -13.30
C ASN A 63 5.30 4.26 -12.75
N LEU A 64 6.28 4.47 -11.86
CA LEU A 64 6.94 3.38 -11.16
C LEU A 64 6.16 3.00 -9.90
N GLY A 65 6.04 1.69 -9.66
CA GLY A 65 5.30 1.15 -8.53
C GLY A 65 5.73 -0.27 -8.15
N ALA A 66 5.23 -0.77 -7.04
CA ALA A 66 5.40 -2.15 -6.60
C ALA A 66 4.04 -2.86 -6.55
N PRO A 67 3.98 -4.19 -6.65
CA PRO A 67 2.73 -4.91 -6.46
C PRO A 67 2.21 -4.71 -5.02
N CYS A 68 0.93 -4.37 -4.92
CA CYS A 68 0.18 -4.29 -3.66
C CYS A 68 0.25 -5.62 -2.91
N GLU A 69 0.54 -5.58 -1.61
CA GLU A 69 0.68 -6.81 -0.81
C GLU A 69 -0.63 -7.60 -0.65
N ARG A 70 -1.79 -6.98 -0.89
CA ARG A 70 -3.10 -7.63 -0.77
C ARG A 70 -3.64 -8.16 -2.10
N CYS A 71 -3.59 -7.36 -3.17
CA CYS A 71 -4.21 -7.71 -4.45
C CYS A 71 -3.23 -7.84 -5.63
N GLY A 72 -1.96 -7.52 -5.44
CA GLY A 72 -0.95 -7.59 -6.51
C GLY A 72 -0.99 -6.44 -7.53
N GLN A 73 -1.97 -5.55 -7.48
CA GLN A 73 -2.04 -4.39 -8.37
C GLN A 73 -0.81 -3.47 -8.18
N ILE A 74 -0.23 -2.97 -9.27
CA ILE A 74 0.89 -2.04 -9.21
C ILE A 74 0.44 -0.76 -8.51
N THR A 75 1.12 -0.41 -7.42
CA THR A 75 0.85 0.78 -6.62
C THR A 75 2.15 1.24 -5.98
N GLN A 76 2.25 2.53 -5.74
CA GLN A 76 3.42 3.16 -5.15
C GLN A 76 3.43 3.09 -3.61
N ALA A 77 2.39 2.54 -3.02
CA ALA A 77 2.25 2.33 -1.58
C ALA A 77 2.24 0.83 -1.28
N LYS A 78 2.48 0.47 0.00
CA LYS A 78 2.45 -0.92 0.47
C LYS A 78 1.12 -1.63 0.16
N ILE A 79 0.02 -0.88 0.29
CA ILE A 79 -1.34 -1.33 -0.01
C ILE A 79 -1.98 -0.29 -0.94
N CYS A 80 -2.69 -0.75 -1.97
CA CYS A 80 -3.37 0.13 -2.90
C CYS A 80 -4.60 0.81 -2.28
N VAL A 81 -5.02 1.93 -2.88
CA VAL A 81 -6.14 2.74 -2.38
C VAL A 81 -7.44 1.95 -2.29
N SER A 82 -7.70 1.04 -3.24
CA SER A 82 -8.88 0.18 -3.21
C SER A 82 -8.84 -0.84 -2.06
N CYS A 83 -7.66 -1.38 -1.77
CA CYS A 83 -7.49 -2.30 -0.65
C CYS A 83 -7.59 -1.59 0.70
N SER A 84 -6.99 -0.40 0.83
CA SER A 84 -7.08 0.38 2.07
C SER A 84 -8.50 0.86 2.33
N SER A 85 -9.22 1.33 1.31
CA SER A 85 -10.62 1.76 1.44
C SER A 85 -11.54 0.60 1.82
N SER A 86 -11.33 -0.59 1.25
CA SER A 86 -12.06 -1.80 1.62
C SER A 86 -11.84 -2.16 3.09
N ILE A 87 -10.59 -2.13 3.58
CA ILE A 87 -10.28 -2.44 4.98
C ILE A 87 -10.95 -1.42 5.92
N ILE A 88 -10.81 -0.14 5.64
CA ILE A 88 -11.43 0.93 6.43
C ILE A 88 -12.96 0.82 6.39
N GLY A 89 -13.53 0.47 5.24
CA GLY A 89 -14.96 0.25 5.08
C GLY A 89 -15.49 -0.87 5.97
N THR A 90 -14.79 -2.00 6.02
CA THR A 90 -15.15 -3.13 6.91
C THR A 90 -15.11 -2.71 8.37
N LEU A 91 -14.05 -2.01 8.82
CA LEU A 91 -13.94 -1.54 10.20
C LEU A 91 -15.06 -0.56 10.58
N ASN A 92 -15.37 0.38 9.69
CA ASN A 92 -16.46 1.34 9.91
C ASN A 92 -17.83 0.64 9.96
N GLN A 93 -18.02 -0.42 9.18
CA GLN A 93 -19.26 -1.20 9.22
C GLN A 93 -19.40 -1.92 10.56
N GLU A 94 -18.34 -2.57 11.04
CA GLU A 94 -18.34 -3.23 12.35
C GLU A 94 -18.64 -2.25 13.49
N GLU A 95 -18.11 -1.02 13.43
CA GLU A 95 -18.38 0.00 14.44
C GLU A 95 -19.85 0.45 14.42
N LYS A 96 -20.44 0.63 13.23
CA LYS A 96 -21.87 0.94 13.07
C LYS A 96 -22.75 -0.18 13.61
N ASP A 97 -22.43 -1.42 13.28
CA ASP A 97 -23.19 -2.59 13.72
C ASP A 97 -23.14 -2.69 15.25
N ARG A 98 -21.96 -2.50 15.87
CA ARG A 98 -21.81 -2.44 17.34
C ARG A 98 -22.64 -1.31 17.96
N ALA A 99 -22.62 -0.11 17.38
CA ALA A 99 -23.40 1.01 17.87
C ALA A 99 -24.92 0.73 17.79
N TRP A 100 -25.37 0.12 16.70
CA TRP A 100 -26.75 -0.30 16.50
C TRP A 100 -27.19 -1.36 17.51
N PHE A 101 -26.40 -2.41 17.71
CA PHE A 101 -26.67 -3.43 18.72
C PHE A 101 -26.79 -2.82 20.13
N ASN A 102 -25.88 -1.93 20.51
CA ASN A 102 -25.91 -1.24 21.80
C ASN A 102 -27.19 -0.40 21.98
N GLN A 103 -27.66 0.25 20.92
CA GLN A 103 -28.89 1.05 20.95
C GLN A 103 -30.14 0.16 21.12
N ILE A 104 -30.19 -0.98 20.43
CA ILE A 104 -31.30 -1.94 20.57
C ILE A 104 -31.37 -2.51 21.98
N GLN A 105 -30.24 -2.92 22.55
CA GLN A 105 -30.19 -3.45 23.91
C GLN A 105 -30.69 -2.43 24.95
N ARG A 106 -30.28 -1.15 24.82
CA ARG A 106 -30.76 -0.07 25.69
C ARG A 106 -32.26 0.17 25.57
N ASN A 107 -32.82 0.09 24.37
CA ASN A 107 -34.25 0.30 24.15
C ASN A 107 -35.11 -0.84 24.71
N HIS A 108 -34.65 -2.10 24.59
CA HIS A 108 -35.37 -3.26 25.14
C HIS A 108 -35.55 -3.19 26.67
N VAL A 109 -34.53 -2.73 27.40
CA VAL A 109 -34.59 -2.57 28.87
C VAL A 109 -35.63 -1.52 29.32
N ARG A 110 -35.86 -0.47 28.52
CA ARG A 110 -36.85 0.57 28.84
C ARG A 110 -38.29 0.16 28.54
N ALA A 111 -38.50 -0.78 27.62
CA ALA A 111 -39.82 -1.27 27.25
C ALA A 111 -40.37 -2.34 28.21
N SER A 112 -39.52 -3.00 29.02
CA SER A 112 -39.95 -4.06 29.94
C SER A 112 -40.50 -3.56 31.29
N THR A 113 -40.46 -2.25 31.56
CA THR A 113 -41.13 -1.63 32.73
C THR A 113 -42.63 -1.41 32.45
N TYR A 114 -43.39 -2.50 32.35
CA TYR A 114 -44.86 -2.42 32.44
C TYR A 114 -45.28 -2.40 33.91
N HIS A 115 -45.76 -1.25 34.38
CA HIS A 115 -46.32 -1.10 35.72
C HIS A 115 -47.80 -1.50 35.69
N TYR A 116 -48.13 -2.68 36.21
CA TYR A 116 -49.53 -3.08 36.42
C TYR A 116 -50.09 -2.33 37.65
N LYS A 117 -51.34 -1.85 37.55
CA LYS A 117 -52.08 -1.15 38.61
C LYS A 117 -53.18 -2.04 39.15
#